data_AF-A0A2R5L0J4-F1
#
_entry.id   AF-A0A2R5L0J4-F1
#
_cell.length_a   1.000
_cell.length_b   1.000
_cell.length_c   1.000
_cell.angle_alpha   90.00
_cell.angle_beta   90.00
_cell.angle_gamma   90.00
#
_symmetry.space_group_name_H-M   'P 1'
#
loop_
_entity.id
_entity.type
_entity.pdbx_description
1 polymer ?
#
loop_
_entity_poly.entity_id
_entity_poly.type
_entity_poly.pdbx_seq_one_letter_code
_entity_poly.pdbx_strand_id
1 'polypeptide(L)'
;VDNKRFRTLMEQHHIQIMGRSIDFQALVSQHINRYLRQNVDHALNRFESHDLTAIMELSSLLDHIQLTHSIMAEYLNIDPYQEIFKEINEAVTLGSFRGRVVIQVIRELSADLLGNLVYNSATRRFVRPHETFLPPVERAALPKHVPAYFMYGNRYNKVFFNSLKLTRGFFGIPHMEALLRVLSPGDIPLIMDECTRNVETEVDRGLLPYTLSIFSAIPPMKLPSATFGAVGAYTFYDLKLKSLNGYEP
;
A
#
# COMPACT_ATOMS: atom_id res chain seq x y z
N VAL A 1 28.36 9.58 -19.39
CA VAL A 1 29.26 9.50 -18.21
C VAL A 1 30.03 8.20 -18.36
N ASP A 2 31.37 8.25 -18.23
CA ASP A 2 32.29 7.19 -18.64
C ASP A 2 32.07 5.83 -17.93
N ASN A 3 31.15 5.01 -18.43
CA ASN A 3 30.93 3.62 -17.97
C ASN A 3 32.23 2.80 -18.01
N LYS A 4 33.14 3.13 -18.93
CA LYS A 4 34.42 2.42 -19.08
C LYS A 4 35.39 2.61 -17.91
N ARG A 5 35.33 3.74 -17.18
CA ARG A 5 36.29 4.05 -16.10
C ARG A 5 35.98 3.31 -14.80
N PHE A 6 34.70 3.13 -14.48
CA PHE A 6 34.30 2.41 -13.27
C PHE A 6 34.42 0.90 -13.44
N ARG A 7 34.20 0.38 -14.65
CA ARG A 7 34.38 -1.03 -14.97
C ARG A 7 35.77 -1.54 -14.60
N THR A 8 36.82 -0.87 -15.07
CA THR A 8 38.21 -1.28 -14.79
C THR A 8 38.55 -1.25 -13.30
N LEU A 9 37.89 -0.38 -12.51
CA LEU A 9 38.06 -0.34 -11.06
C LEU A 9 37.30 -1.48 -10.36
N MET A 10 36.07 -1.78 -10.80
CA MET A 10 35.25 -2.85 -10.24
C MET A 10 35.79 -4.25 -10.54
N GLU A 11 36.60 -4.41 -11.59
CA GLU A 11 37.28 -5.68 -11.93
C GLU A 11 38.60 -5.90 -11.15
N GLN A 12 39.01 -4.98 -10.26
CA GLN A 12 40.27 -5.10 -9.50
C GLN A 12 40.13 -5.99 -8.27
N HIS A 13 40.67 -7.21 -8.35
CA HIS A 13 40.74 -8.15 -7.22
C HIS A 13 42.05 -8.07 -6.41
N HIS A 14 43.08 -7.43 -6.96
CA HIS A 14 44.41 -7.44 -6.38
C HIS A 14 45.09 -6.08 -6.55
N ILE A 15 44.88 -5.19 -5.58
CA ILE A 15 45.56 -3.90 -5.53
C ILE A 15 46.60 -3.94 -4.42
N GLN A 16 47.86 -3.68 -4.78
CA GLN A 16 48.96 -3.62 -3.81
C GLN A 16 49.07 -2.22 -3.21
N ILE A 17 48.83 -2.10 -1.91
CA ILE A 17 48.95 -0.84 -1.17
C ILE A 17 49.73 -1.12 0.11
N MET A 18 50.87 -0.43 0.28
CA MET A 18 51.74 -0.54 1.46
C MET A 18 52.11 -2.00 1.81
N GLY A 19 52.42 -2.81 0.79
CA GLY A 19 52.81 -4.21 0.94
C GLY A 19 51.67 -5.18 1.24
N ARG A 20 50.41 -4.72 1.21
CA ARG A 20 49.22 -5.57 1.35
C ARG A 20 48.45 -5.65 0.04
N SER A 21 47.97 -6.85 -0.27
CA SER A 21 47.00 -7.08 -1.34
C SER A 21 45.58 -6.78 -0.84
N ILE A 22 44.86 -5.91 -1.54
CA ILE A 22 43.47 -5.57 -1.24
C ILE A 22 42.59 -6.03 -2.41
N ASP A 23 41.54 -6.78 -2.09
CA ASP A 23 40.45 -7.07 -3.03
C ASP A 23 39.45 -5.91 -3.00
N PHE A 24 39.56 -5.03 -3.99
CA PHE A 24 38.71 -3.85 -4.09
C PHE A 24 37.28 -4.22 -4.50
N GLN A 25 37.11 -5.19 -5.39
CA GLN A 25 35.78 -5.65 -5.80
C GLN A 25 34.99 -6.19 -4.60
N ALA A 26 35.62 -7.00 -3.73
CA ALA A 26 34.96 -7.54 -2.54
C ALA A 26 34.49 -6.42 -1.60
N LEU A 27 35.33 -5.41 -1.34
CA LEU A 27 35.00 -4.28 -0.47
C LEU A 27 33.87 -3.40 -1.03
N VAL A 28 33.88 -3.16 -2.35
CA VAL A 28 32.83 -2.42 -3.05
C VAL A 28 31.53 -3.22 -3.03
N SER A 29 31.58 -4.51 -3.33
CA SER A 29 30.41 -5.40 -3.30
C SER A 29 29.74 -5.39 -1.92
N GLN A 30 30.53 -5.46 -0.85
CA GLN A 30 30.02 -5.35 0.53
C GLN A 30 29.30 -4.02 0.79
N HIS A 31 29.84 -2.89 0.30
CA HIS A 31 29.20 -1.58 0.46
C HIS A 31 27.92 -1.47 -0.37
N ILE A 32 27.94 -1.94 -1.62
CA ILE A 32 26.76 -1.92 -2.49
C ILE A 32 25.64 -2.80 -1.92
N ASN A 33 25.96 -3.99 -1.40
CA ASN A 33 24.99 -4.85 -0.71
C ASN A 33 24.33 -4.13 0.47
N ARG A 34 25.09 -3.36 1.26
CA ARG A 34 24.54 -2.55 2.36
C ARG A 34 23.64 -1.43 1.84
N TYR A 35 24.06 -0.71 0.80
CA TYR A 35 23.27 0.38 0.23
C TYR A 35 21.97 -0.10 -0.42
N LEU A 36 21.99 -1.24 -1.10
CA LEU A 36 20.78 -1.84 -1.68
C LEU A 36 19.77 -2.19 -0.58
N ARG A 37 20.20 -2.86 0.49
CA ARG A 37 19.36 -3.16 1.66
C ARG A 37 18.75 -1.90 2.27
N GLN A 38 19.57 -0.87 2.49
CA GLN A 38 19.11 0.42 3.03
C GLN A 38 18.13 1.13 2.09
N ASN A 39 18.30 1.02 0.77
CA ASN A 39 17.42 1.65 -0.21
C ASN A 39 16.06 0.91 -0.27
N VAL A 40 16.05 -0.43 -0.21
CA VAL A 40 14.82 -1.22 -0.09
C VAL A 40 14.09 -0.88 1.21
N ASP A 41 14.81 -0.86 2.34
CA ASP A 41 14.24 -0.52 3.63
C ASP A 41 13.61 0.89 3.61
N HIS A 42 14.30 1.84 2.99
CA HIS A 42 13.78 3.19 2.84
C HIS A 42 12.50 3.25 2.00
N ALA A 43 12.41 2.47 0.91
CA ALA A 43 11.21 2.39 0.10
C ALA A 43 10.03 1.80 0.89
N LEU A 44 10.26 0.76 1.70
CA LEU A 44 9.24 0.15 2.56
C LEU A 44 8.78 1.10 3.68
N ASN A 45 9.71 1.71 4.42
CA ASN A 45 9.37 2.68 5.46
C ASN A 45 8.54 3.85 4.90
N ARG A 46 8.86 4.28 3.67
CA ARG A 46 8.11 5.34 2.99
C ARG A 46 6.70 4.89 2.62
N PHE A 47 6.51 3.66 2.18
CA PHE A 47 5.18 3.09 1.95
C PHE A 47 4.36 3.00 3.25
N GLU A 48 4.96 2.57 4.35
CA GLU A 48 4.31 2.44 5.66
C GLU A 48 3.83 3.78 6.25
N SER A 49 4.43 4.88 5.80
CA SER A 49 4.06 6.26 6.19
C SER A 49 2.93 6.88 5.36
N HIS A 50 2.42 6.20 4.33
CA HIS A 50 1.37 6.72 3.43
C HIS A 50 0.15 5.78 3.36
N ASP A 51 -0.90 6.28 2.70
CA ASP A 51 -2.08 5.48 2.37
C ASP A 51 -1.80 4.44 1.28
N LEU A 52 -2.75 3.54 1.05
CA LEU A 52 -2.61 2.44 0.10
C LEU A 52 -2.35 2.91 -1.35
N THR A 53 -2.65 4.16 -1.71
CA THR A 53 -2.37 4.69 -3.05
C THR A 53 -0.87 4.77 -3.34
N ALA A 54 -0.04 4.85 -2.28
CA ALA A 54 1.41 4.86 -2.39
C ALA A 54 2.01 3.52 -2.88
N ILE A 55 1.20 2.46 -3.04
CA ILE A 55 1.67 1.21 -3.66
C ILE A 55 2.24 1.43 -5.07
N MET A 56 1.70 2.39 -5.82
CA MET A 56 2.22 2.77 -7.14
C MET A 56 3.67 3.26 -7.04
N GLU A 57 3.96 4.05 -6.02
CA GLU A 57 5.29 4.58 -5.74
C GLU A 57 6.22 3.48 -5.24
N LEU A 58 5.76 2.61 -4.34
CA LEU A 58 6.54 1.47 -3.86
C LEU A 58 6.92 0.54 -5.01
N SER A 59 5.96 0.13 -5.83
CA SER A 59 6.21 -0.75 -6.99
C SER A 59 7.23 -0.13 -7.94
N SER A 60 7.09 1.16 -8.27
CA SER A 60 8.04 1.84 -9.14
C SER A 60 9.44 1.98 -8.52
N LEU A 61 9.54 2.15 -7.20
CA LEU A 61 10.83 2.21 -6.50
C LEU A 61 11.51 0.83 -6.49
N LEU A 62 10.77 -0.23 -6.21
CA LEU A 62 11.30 -1.60 -6.21
C LEU A 62 11.77 -2.01 -7.62
N ASP A 63 11.01 -1.68 -8.67
CA ASP A 63 11.43 -1.90 -10.07
C ASP A 63 12.76 -1.16 -10.37
N HIS A 64 12.91 0.08 -9.88
CA HIS A 64 14.12 0.86 -10.06
C HIS A 64 15.32 0.30 -9.28
N ILE A 65 15.11 -0.17 -8.05
CA ILE A 65 16.15 -0.80 -7.23
C ILE A 65 16.58 -2.13 -7.87
N GLN A 66 15.63 -2.93 -8.36
CA GLN A 66 15.92 -4.19 -9.05
C GLN A 66 16.73 -3.98 -10.33
N LEU A 67 16.41 -2.95 -11.12
CA LEU A 67 17.21 -2.56 -12.28
C LEU A 67 18.62 -2.09 -11.88
N THR A 68 18.74 -1.34 -10.78
CA THR A 68 20.04 -0.92 -10.26
C THR A 68 20.87 -2.13 -9.82
N HIS A 69 20.23 -3.10 -9.15
CA HIS A 69 20.86 -4.37 -8.77
C HIS A 69 21.33 -5.14 -10.01
N SER A 70 20.51 -5.30 -11.05
CA SER A 70 20.89 -6.07 -12.23
C SER A 70 22.10 -5.48 -12.96
N ILE A 71 22.17 -4.15 -13.08
CA ILE A 71 23.33 -3.46 -13.67
C ILE A 71 24.59 -3.66 -12.81
N MET A 72 24.47 -3.60 -11.49
CA MET A 72 25.61 -3.76 -10.58
C MET A 72 26.09 -5.21 -10.51
N ALA A 73 25.18 -6.18 -10.60
CA ALA A 73 25.46 -7.61 -10.56
C ALA A 73 26.29 -8.08 -11.78
N GLU A 74 26.33 -7.31 -12.88
CA GLU A 74 27.23 -7.58 -14.02
C GLU A 74 28.71 -7.44 -13.65
N TYR A 75 29.04 -6.62 -12.64
CA TYR A 75 30.42 -6.26 -12.31
C TYR A 75 30.83 -6.61 -10.87
N LEU A 76 29.86 -6.89 -10.00
CA LEU A 76 30.06 -7.10 -8.57
C LEU A 76 29.41 -8.41 -8.13
N ASN A 77 30.04 -9.09 -7.18
CA ASN A 77 29.45 -10.26 -6.54
C ASN A 77 28.54 -9.81 -5.38
N ILE A 78 27.28 -9.54 -5.69
CA ILE A 78 26.25 -9.06 -4.74
C ILE A 78 25.16 -10.10 -4.54
N ASP A 79 24.44 -10.02 -3.42
CA ASP A 79 23.42 -11.00 -3.07
C ASP A 79 22.24 -10.89 -4.04
N PRO A 80 21.52 -11.99 -4.34
CA PRO A 80 20.35 -11.93 -5.22
C PRO A 80 19.30 -10.93 -4.71
N TYR A 81 18.76 -10.10 -5.59
CA TYR A 81 17.76 -9.09 -5.22
C TYR A 81 16.57 -9.67 -4.45
N GLN A 82 16.11 -10.86 -4.83
CA GLN A 82 14.97 -11.52 -4.16
C GLN A 82 15.26 -11.88 -2.70
N GLU A 83 16.51 -12.23 -2.38
CA GLU A 83 16.93 -12.52 -0.99
C GLU A 83 17.02 -11.23 -0.20
N ILE A 84 17.63 -10.19 -0.78
CA ILE A 84 17.67 -8.83 -0.19
C ILE A 84 16.26 -8.34 0.12
N PHE A 85 15.33 -8.46 -0.84
CA PHE A 85 13.96 -7.99 -0.65
C PHE A 85 13.24 -8.80 0.43
N LYS A 86 13.34 -10.13 0.43
CA LYS A 86 12.71 -10.98 1.46
C LYS A 86 13.24 -10.69 2.85
N GLU A 87 14.55 -10.52 2.98
CA GLU A 87 15.23 -10.15 4.24
C GLU A 87 14.65 -8.85 4.81
N ILE A 88 14.64 -7.79 4.00
CA ILE A 88 14.22 -6.45 4.44
C ILE A 88 12.69 -6.32 4.58
N ASN A 89 11.91 -7.08 3.80
CA ASN A 89 10.47 -7.20 3.98
C ASN A 89 10.10 -8.07 5.20
N GLU A 90 11.09 -8.59 5.94
CA GLU A 90 10.93 -9.45 7.12
C GLU A 90 10.10 -10.72 6.85
N ALA A 91 10.06 -11.17 5.59
CA ALA A 91 9.28 -12.32 5.13
C ALA A 91 10.00 -13.66 5.31
N VAL A 92 11.05 -13.70 6.15
CA VAL A 92 11.95 -14.86 6.34
C VAL A 92 11.74 -15.54 7.70
N THR A 93 11.08 -14.88 8.64
CA THR A 93 11.01 -15.36 10.04
C THR A 93 9.90 -16.39 10.23
N LEU A 94 10.25 -17.56 10.78
CA LEU A 94 9.35 -18.70 11.07
C LEU A 94 8.07 -18.36 11.87
N GLY A 95 8.04 -17.22 12.58
CA GLY A 95 6.91 -16.77 13.39
C GLY A 95 6.01 -15.70 12.76
N SER A 96 6.43 -15.04 11.68
CA SER A 96 5.63 -14.06 10.96
C SER A 96 5.63 -14.40 9.48
N PHE A 97 4.60 -15.13 9.04
CA PHE A 97 4.32 -15.35 7.62
C PHE A 97 3.79 -14.07 6.93
N ARG A 98 3.81 -12.92 7.62
CA ARG A 98 3.33 -11.63 7.10
C ARG A 98 4.52 -10.70 7.01
N GLY A 99 5.02 -10.51 5.78
CA GLY A 99 6.02 -9.48 5.52
C GLY A 99 5.44 -8.08 5.76
N ARG A 100 6.32 -7.10 5.93
CA ARG A 100 5.98 -5.70 6.19
C ARG A 100 4.93 -5.14 5.22
N VAL A 101 5.09 -5.42 3.93
CA VAL A 101 4.13 -4.98 2.89
C VAL A 101 2.73 -5.55 3.16
N VAL A 102 2.61 -6.84 3.47
CA VAL A 102 1.31 -7.50 3.69
C VAL A 102 0.58 -6.89 4.87
N ILE A 103 1.30 -6.69 5.98
CA ILE A 103 0.75 -6.07 7.20
C ILE A 103 0.23 -4.67 6.88
N GLN A 104 1.03 -3.88 6.17
CA GLN A 104 0.66 -2.52 5.77
C GLN A 104 -0.57 -2.51 4.85
N VAL A 105 -0.64 -3.41 3.87
CA VAL A 105 -1.79 -3.52 2.96
C VAL A 105 -3.06 -3.87 3.73
N ILE A 106 -3.02 -4.88 4.59
CA ILE A 106 -4.17 -5.27 5.43
C ILE A 106 -4.63 -4.08 6.28
N ARG A 107 -3.70 -3.39 6.95
CA ARG A 107 -4.00 -2.25 7.82
C ARG A 107 -4.69 -1.12 7.05
N GLU A 108 -4.13 -0.71 5.90
CA GLU A 108 -4.72 0.40 5.14
C GLU A 108 -6.01 -0.01 4.42
N LEU A 109 -6.18 -1.29 4.06
CA LEU A 109 -7.45 -1.80 3.54
C LEU A 109 -8.57 -1.66 4.57
N SER A 110 -8.36 -2.17 5.79
CA SER A 110 -9.39 -2.15 6.83
C SER A 110 -9.59 -0.77 7.46
N ALA A 111 -8.51 -0.04 7.75
CA ALA A 111 -8.59 1.24 8.46
C ALA A 111 -8.93 2.43 7.58
N ASP A 112 -8.60 2.41 6.28
CA ASP A 112 -8.79 3.55 5.38
C ASP A 112 -9.62 3.20 4.13
N LEU A 113 -9.21 2.22 3.32
CA LEU A 113 -9.86 2.00 2.01
C LEU A 113 -11.35 1.66 2.15
N LEU A 114 -11.69 0.71 3.02
CA LEU A 114 -13.05 0.22 3.19
C LEU A 114 -13.95 1.22 3.94
N GLY A 115 -13.40 1.99 4.88
CA GLY A 115 -14.16 2.94 5.70
C GLY A 115 -14.25 4.36 5.15
N ASN A 116 -13.21 4.85 4.48
CA ASN A 116 -13.07 6.28 4.12
C ASN A 116 -13.19 6.58 2.63
N LEU A 117 -13.26 5.58 1.75
CA LEU A 117 -13.38 5.80 0.31
C LEU A 117 -14.70 5.25 -0.25
N VAL A 118 -15.20 5.94 -1.27
CA VAL A 118 -16.44 5.57 -1.97
C VAL A 118 -16.10 5.00 -3.33
N TYR A 119 -16.65 3.83 -3.64
CA TYR A 119 -16.50 3.22 -4.96
C TYR A 119 -17.42 3.86 -5.99
N ASN A 120 -16.84 4.36 -7.07
CA ASN A 120 -17.56 4.81 -8.25
C ASN A 120 -17.50 3.72 -9.33
N SER A 121 -18.65 3.08 -9.61
CA SER A 121 -18.75 1.99 -10.58
C SER A 121 -18.51 2.43 -12.03
N ALA A 122 -18.87 3.65 -12.40
CA ALA A 122 -18.68 4.18 -13.75
C ALA A 122 -17.20 4.39 -14.08
N THR A 123 -16.41 4.87 -13.12
CA THR A 123 -14.96 5.08 -13.29
C THR A 123 -14.11 3.91 -12.81
N ARG A 124 -14.71 2.95 -12.09
CA ARG A 124 -14.05 1.81 -11.43
C ARG A 124 -12.93 2.25 -10.48
N ARG A 125 -13.21 3.29 -9.70
CA ARG A 125 -12.25 3.92 -8.76
C ARG A 125 -12.90 4.18 -7.41
N PHE A 126 -12.11 3.97 -6.36
CA PHE A 126 -12.37 4.45 -5.02
C PHE A 126 -11.81 5.87 -4.89
N VAL A 127 -12.64 6.80 -4.39
CA VAL A 127 -12.25 8.21 -4.21
C VAL A 127 -12.69 8.64 -2.82
N ARG A 128 -11.89 9.51 -2.18
CA ARG A 128 -12.27 10.11 -0.91
C ARG A 128 -13.49 11.03 -1.12
N PRO A 129 -14.57 10.86 -0.35
CA PRO A 129 -15.71 11.78 -0.40
C PRO A 129 -15.30 13.17 0.12
N HIS A 130 -16.09 14.18 -0.20
CA HIS A 130 -15.87 15.54 0.30
C HIS A 130 -16.00 15.62 1.82
N GLU A 131 -16.94 14.85 2.38
CA GLU A 131 -17.17 14.74 3.82
C GLU A 131 -16.73 13.35 4.30
N THR A 132 -15.81 13.33 5.26
CA THR A 132 -15.32 12.11 5.90
C THR A 132 -15.98 11.95 7.27
N PHE A 133 -16.58 10.79 7.50
CA PHE A 133 -17.30 10.49 8.74
C PHE A 133 -16.45 9.81 9.81
N LEU A 134 -15.28 9.28 9.43
CA LEU A 134 -14.34 8.64 10.33
C LEU A 134 -13.10 9.52 10.54
N PRO A 135 -12.42 9.38 11.70
CA PRO A 135 -11.20 10.10 11.96
C PRO A 135 -10.09 9.70 10.96
N PRO A 136 -9.15 10.61 10.67
CA PRO A 136 -8.02 10.29 9.82
C PRO A 136 -7.16 9.19 10.45
N VAL A 137 -6.74 8.23 9.63
CA VAL A 137 -5.85 7.15 10.07
C VAL A 137 -4.49 7.71 10.46
N GLU A 138 -4.05 7.43 11.69
CA GLU A 138 -2.71 7.77 12.17
C GLU A 138 -1.67 6.89 11.47
N ARG A 139 -0.62 7.51 10.93
CA ARG A 139 0.42 6.83 10.14
C ARG A 139 1.79 7.08 10.71
N ALA A 140 2.70 6.15 10.42
CA ALA A 140 4.10 6.29 10.76
C ALA A 140 4.69 7.57 10.16
N ALA A 141 5.60 8.21 10.90
CA ALA A 141 6.29 9.38 10.40
C ALA A 141 7.17 9.04 9.20
N LEU A 142 7.28 9.98 8.26
CA LEU A 142 8.22 9.88 7.15
C LEU A 142 9.66 9.66 7.66
N PRO A 143 10.47 8.80 7.00
CA PRO A 143 11.84 8.57 7.44
C PRO A 143 12.67 9.85 7.28
N LYS A 144 13.43 10.20 8.32
CA LYS A 144 14.31 11.38 8.34
C LYS A 144 15.65 11.04 7.69
N HIS A 145 16.30 12.03 7.06
CA HIS A 145 17.64 11.94 6.48
C HIS A 145 17.83 10.87 5.40
N VAL A 146 17.16 11.05 4.26
CA VAL A 146 17.36 10.18 3.09
C VAL A 146 18.57 10.64 2.29
N PRO A 147 19.56 9.77 2.02
CA PRO A 147 20.63 10.11 1.10
C PRO A 147 20.06 10.45 -0.28
N ALA A 148 20.54 11.54 -0.88
CA ALA A 148 19.98 12.05 -2.15
C ALA A 148 20.12 11.08 -3.35
N TYR A 149 20.98 10.07 -3.23
CA TYR A 149 21.19 9.02 -4.22
C TYR A 149 20.27 7.80 -4.06
N PHE A 150 19.49 7.72 -2.98
CA PHE A 150 18.41 6.73 -2.86
C PHE A 150 17.19 7.13 -3.70
N MET A 151 16.17 6.27 -3.74
CA MET A 151 14.98 6.42 -4.57
C MET A 151 15.32 6.39 -6.07
N TYR A 152 14.99 7.44 -6.84
CA TYR A 152 15.29 7.58 -8.26
C TYR A 152 16.60 8.35 -8.52
N GLY A 153 17.44 8.45 -7.48
CA GLY A 153 18.66 9.23 -7.49
C GLY A 153 18.44 10.75 -7.49
N ASN A 154 19.54 11.49 -7.51
CA ASN A 154 19.54 12.91 -7.15
C ASN A 154 18.83 13.82 -8.18
N ARG A 155 18.71 13.39 -9.44
CA ARG A 155 18.18 14.22 -10.53
C ARG A 155 16.73 13.94 -10.90
N TYR A 156 16.25 12.72 -10.69
CA TYR A 156 14.98 12.28 -11.27
C TYR A 156 13.83 12.17 -10.26
N ASN A 157 14.12 12.26 -8.96
CA ASN A 157 13.10 12.20 -7.90
C ASN A 157 11.89 13.09 -8.18
N LYS A 158 12.11 14.37 -8.52
CA LYS A 158 11.02 15.31 -8.80
C LYS A 158 10.14 14.89 -9.98
N VAL A 159 10.73 14.33 -11.04
CA VAL A 159 10.01 13.91 -12.24
C VAL A 159 9.12 12.71 -11.95
N PHE A 160 9.67 11.68 -11.29
CA PHE A 160 8.92 10.50 -10.91
C PHE A 160 7.79 10.82 -9.92
N PHE A 161 8.06 11.64 -8.90
CA PHE A 161 7.01 12.04 -7.96
C PHE A 161 5.89 12.84 -8.61
N ASN A 162 6.20 13.72 -9.57
CA ASN A 162 5.17 14.44 -10.31
C ASN A 162 4.29 13.50 -11.14
N SER A 163 4.87 12.48 -11.77
CA SER A 163 4.12 11.46 -12.51
C SER A 163 3.21 10.66 -11.59
N LEU A 164 3.75 10.17 -10.47
CA LEU A 164 3.02 9.36 -9.49
C LEU A 164 1.95 10.15 -8.70
N LYS A 165 2.03 11.49 -8.68
CA LYS A 165 1.01 12.33 -8.07
C LYS A 165 -0.37 12.13 -8.72
N LEU A 166 -0.41 11.78 -10.01
CA LEU A 166 -1.64 11.54 -10.75
C LEU A 166 -2.44 10.34 -10.21
N THR A 167 -1.78 9.41 -9.50
CA THR A 167 -2.41 8.21 -8.93
C THR A 167 -2.67 8.32 -7.43
N ARG A 168 -2.38 9.46 -6.77
CA ARG A 168 -2.62 9.63 -5.33
C ARG A 168 -4.05 10.01 -4.96
N GLY A 169 -4.83 10.53 -5.92
CA GLY A 169 -6.19 11.02 -5.66
C GLY A 169 -7.28 9.94 -5.65
N PHE A 170 -6.94 8.69 -5.98
CA PHE A 170 -7.89 7.59 -6.07
C PHE A 170 -7.16 6.25 -5.85
N PHE A 171 -7.93 5.19 -5.61
CA PHE A 171 -7.47 3.80 -5.66
C PHE A 171 -8.28 3.03 -6.72
N GLY A 172 -7.63 2.25 -7.58
CA GLY A 172 -8.31 1.55 -8.67
C GLY A 172 -7.47 0.44 -9.31
N ILE A 173 -7.80 0.07 -10.55
CA ILE A 173 -7.15 -1.03 -11.26
C ILE A 173 -5.61 -0.92 -11.30
N PRO A 174 -5.00 0.24 -11.61
CA PRO A 174 -3.53 0.35 -11.62
C PRO A 174 -2.89 0.03 -10.26
N HIS A 175 -3.55 0.42 -9.17
CA HIS A 175 -3.09 0.14 -7.81
C HIS A 175 -3.21 -1.34 -7.47
N MET A 176 -4.28 -2.00 -7.91
CA MET A 176 -4.44 -3.45 -7.77
C MET A 176 -3.36 -4.20 -8.56
N GLU A 177 -3.05 -3.78 -9.78
CA GLU A 177 -1.96 -4.36 -10.56
C GLU A 177 -0.59 -4.14 -9.89
N ALA A 178 -0.36 -2.96 -9.30
CA ALA A 178 0.85 -2.70 -8.52
C ALA A 178 0.93 -3.57 -7.26
N LEU A 179 -0.19 -3.78 -6.55
CA LEU A 179 -0.26 -4.71 -5.42
C LEU A 179 0.14 -6.12 -5.85
N LEU A 180 -0.44 -6.63 -6.95
CA LEU A 180 -0.15 -7.98 -7.44
C LEU A 180 1.30 -8.15 -7.92
N ARG A 181 2.00 -7.08 -8.30
CA ARG A 181 3.44 -7.12 -8.65
C ARG A 181 4.34 -7.18 -7.42
N VAL A 182 3.94 -6.52 -6.32
CA VAL A 182 4.75 -6.44 -5.10
C VAL A 182 4.48 -7.63 -4.17
N LEU A 183 3.23 -8.09 -4.11
CA LEU A 183 2.80 -9.21 -3.29
C LEU A 183 3.15 -10.55 -3.93
N SER A 184 3.48 -11.53 -3.12
CA SER A 184 3.61 -12.90 -3.59
C SER A 184 2.24 -13.57 -3.73
N PRO A 185 2.09 -14.61 -4.57
CA PRO A 185 0.83 -15.35 -4.70
C PRO A 185 0.31 -15.94 -3.37
N GLY A 186 1.20 -16.23 -2.43
CA GLY A 186 0.85 -16.74 -1.10
C GLY A 186 0.29 -15.65 -0.16
N ASP A 187 0.55 -14.38 -0.44
CA ASP A 187 0.08 -13.26 0.39
C ASP A 187 -1.39 -12.93 0.12
N ILE A 188 -1.87 -13.17 -1.11
CA ILE A 188 -3.23 -12.80 -1.54
C ILE A 188 -4.29 -13.51 -0.69
N PRO A 189 -4.24 -14.84 -0.48
CA PRO A 189 -5.19 -15.52 0.39
C PRO A 189 -5.19 -14.99 1.83
N LEU A 190 -4.03 -14.62 2.36
CA LEU A 190 -3.91 -14.07 3.73
C LEU A 190 -4.62 -12.71 3.84
N ILE A 191 -4.45 -11.84 2.84
CA ILE A 191 -5.13 -10.55 2.79
C ILE A 191 -6.64 -10.74 2.67
N MET A 192 -7.08 -11.68 1.81
CA MET A 192 -8.51 -11.96 1.60
C MET A 192 -9.17 -12.54 2.86
N ASP A 193 -8.51 -13.46 3.56
CA ASP A 193 -9.00 -14.03 4.82
C ASP A 193 -9.17 -12.96 5.89
N GLU A 194 -8.18 -12.09 6.06
CA GLU A 194 -8.23 -11.01 7.05
C GLU A 194 -9.31 -9.96 6.70
N CYS A 195 -9.44 -9.59 5.42
CA CYS A 195 -10.51 -8.69 4.98
C CYS A 195 -11.90 -9.30 5.24
N THR A 196 -12.07 -10.59 4.95
CA THR A 196 -13.35 -11.29 5.18
C THR A 196 -13.70 -11.31 6.65
N ARG A 197 -12.73 -11.65 7.52
CA ARG A 197 -12.91 -11.66 8.97
C ARG A 197 -13.25 -10.28 9.55
N ASN A 198 -12.63 -9.23 9.01
CA ASN A 198 -12.95 -7.86 9.39
C ASN A 198 -14.39 -7.49 9.00
N VAL A 199 -14.81 -7.83 7.78
CA VAL A 199 -16.20 -7.60 7.33
C VAL A 199 -17.20 -8.40 8.16
N GLU A 200 -16.93 -9.67 8.47
CA GLU A 200 -17.77 -10.48 9.36
C GLU A 200 -17.92 -9.82 10.74
N THR A 201 -16.82 -9.33 11.30
CA THR A 201 -16.85 -8.64 12.60
C THR A 201 -17.69 -7.36 12.55
N GLU A 202 -17.55 -6.54 11.49
CA GLU A 202 -18.34 -5.34 11.29
C GLU A 202 -19.83 -5.65 11.07
N VAL A 203 -20.16 -6.76 10.41
CA VAL A 203 -21.54 -7.18 10.22
C VAL A 203 -22.15 -7.64 11.56
N ASP A 204 -21.47 -8.53 12.28
CA ASP A 204 -22.02 -9.16 13.49
C ASP A 204 -22.02 -8.22 14.70
N ARG A 205 -20.98 -7.40 14.85
CA ARG A 205 -20.81 -6.52 16.02
C ARG A 205 -21.19 -5.08 15.71
N GLY A 206 -20.93 -4.64 14.49
CA GLY A 206 -21.23 -3.28 14.04
C GLY A 206 -22.68 -3.14 13.59
N LEU A 207 -23.11 -3.86 12.54
CA LEU A 207 -24.41 -3.63 11.90
C LEU A 207 -25.58 -4.37 12.57
N LEU A 208 -25.38 -5.59 13.04
CA LEU A 208 -26.47 -6.43 13.55
C LEU A 208 -27.25 -5.79 14.72
N PRO A 209 -26.62 -5.21 15.76
CA PRO A 209 -27.37 -4.58 16.85
C PRO A 209 -28.24 -3.41 16.37
N TYR A 210 -27.70 -2.57 15.46
CA TYR A 210 -28.42 -1.43 14.89
C TYR A 210 -29.57 -1.89 14.00
N THR A 211 -29.35 -2.88 13.14
CA THR A 211 -30.40 -3.42 12.27
C THR A 211 -31.55 -4.04 13.07
N LEU A 212 -31.26 -4.79 14.14
CA LEU A 212 -32.30 -5.32 15.03
C LEU A 212 -33.07 -4.22 15.75
N SER A 213 -32.37 -3.18 16.23
CA SER A 213 -32.98 -2.02 16.89
C SER A 213 -33.91 -1.27 15.92
N ILE A 214 -33.40 -0.91 14.74
CA ILE A 214 -34.17 -0.25 13.67
C ILE A 214 -35.36 -1.10 13.26
N PHE A 215 -35.18 -2.41 13.05
CA PHE A 215 -36.26 -3.31 12.65
C PHE A 215 -37.37 -3.37 13.70
N SER A 216 -37.02 -3.37 14.99
CA SER A 216 -38.00 -3.33 16.08
C SER A 216 -38.78 -2.01 16.15
N ALA A 217 -38.17 -0.90 15.68
CA ALA A 217 -38.77 0.43 15.64
C ALA A 217 -39.65 0.66 14.40
N ILE A 218 -39.57 -0.18 13.36
CA ILE A 218 -40.41 -0.10 12.17
C ILE A 218 -41.80 -0.66 12.48
N PRO A 219 -42.88 0.14 12.40
CA PRO A 219 -44.22 -0.37 12.64
C PRO A 219 -44.66 -1.30 11.49
N PRO A 220 -45.47 -2.35 11.78
CA PRO A 220 -46.04 -3.17 10.72
C PRO A 220 -46.91 -2.29 9.80
N MET A 221 -46.63 -2.35 8.49
CA MET A 221 -47.31 -1.53 7.49
C MET A 221 -47.63 -2.31 6.22
N LYS A 222 -48.77 -1.97 5.60
CA LYS A 222 -49.17 -2.48 4.28
C LYS A 222 -48.82 -1.44 3.21
N LEU A 223 -48.64 -1.89 1.98
CA LEU A 223 -48.49 -0.99 0.83
C LEU A 223 -49.81 -0.19 0.64
N PRO A 224 -49.73 1.15 0.49
CA PRO A 224 -50.91 1.97 0.23
C PRO A 224 -51.53 1.62 -1.13
N SER A 225 -52.86 1.70 -1.23
CA SER A 225 -53.58 1.47 -2.48
C SER A 225 -53.19 2.48 -3.56
N ALA A 226 -53.16 2.06 -4.82
CA ALA A 226 -52.92 2.95 -5.97
C ALA A 226 -53.92 4.11 -6.05
N THR A 227 -55.11 3.96 -5.45
CA THR A 227 -56.14 5.01 -5.37
C THR A 227 -55.74 6.23 -4.53
N PHE A 228 -54.74 6.10 -3.64
CA PHE A 228 -54.23 7.23 -2.85
C PHE A 228 -53.35 8.20 -3.66
N GLY A 229 -52.90 7.79 -4.86
CA GLY A 229 -51.95 8.56 -5.66
C GLY A 229 -50.58 8.73 -4.99
N ALA A 230 -49.65 9.37 -5.69
CA ALA A 230 -48.26 9.53 -5.23
C ALA A 230 -48.15 10.37 -3.93
N VAL A 231 -48.94 11.45 -3.82
CA VAL A 231 -48.92 12.33 -2.64
C VAL A 231 -49.46 11.61 -1.39
N GLY A 232 -50.54 10.85 -1.53
CA GLY A 232 -51.10 10.06 -0.43
C GLY A 232 -50.19 8.91 0.00
N ALA A 233 -49.50 8.27 -0.94
CA ALA A 233 -48.49 7.26 -0.62
C ALA A 233 -47.28 7.86 0.11
N TYR A 234 -46.78 9.03 -0.34
CA TYR A 234 -45.67 9.72 0.33
C TYR A 234 -46.02 10.10 1.77
N THR A 235 -47.17 10.75 2.01
CA THR A 235 -47.59 11.15 3.37
C THR A 235 -47.80 9.95 4.29
N PHE A 236 -48.27 8.82 3.75
CA PHE A 236 -48.35 7.56 4.50
C PHE A 236 -46.97 7.08 4.96
N TYR A 237 -45.97 7.06 4.09
CA TYR A 237 -44.61 6.64 4.46
C TYR A 237 -43.92 7.64 5.41
N ASP A 238 -44.06 8.94 5.17
CA ASP A 238 -43.49 9.99 6.02
C ASP A 238 -43.99 9.91 7.47
N LEU A 239 -45.30 9.69 7.66
CA LEU A 239 -45.89 9.50 8.99
C LEU A 239 -45.43 8.18 9.65
N LYS A 240 -45.31 7.10 8.88
CA LYS A 240 -45.00 5.76 9.42
C LYS A 240 -43.52 5.56 9.72
N LEU A 241 -42.63 6.21 8.97
CA LEU A 241 -41.17 6.09 9.10
C LEU A 241 -40.57 7.31 9.83
N LYS A 242 -41.39 8.18 10.41
CA LYS A 242 -40.94 9.38 11.13
C LYS A 242 -39.93 9.07 12.25
N SER A 243 -40.10 7.94 12.94
CA SER A 243 -39.17 7.48 13.99
C SER A 243 -37.77 7.16 13.45
N LEU A 244 -37.65 6.72 12.20
CA LEU A 244 -36.36 6.48 11.55
C LEU A 244 -35.69 7.76 11.08
N ASN A 245 -36.47 8.74 10.59
CA ASN A 245 -35.93 10.01 10.12
C ASN A 245 -35.22 10.82 11.22
N GLY A 246 -35.55 10.59 12.50
CA GLY A 246 -34.90 11.21 13.65
C GLY A 246 -33.89 10.33 14.36
N TYR A 247 -33.48 9.20 13.76
CA TYR A 247 -32.53 8.28 14.36
C TYR A 247 -31.10 8.86 14.31
N GLU A 248 -30.56 9.24 15.47
CA GLU A 248 -29.14 9.55 15.63
C GLU A 248 -28.39 8.26 16.03
N PRO A 249 -27.32 7.88 15.32
CA PRO A 249 -26.57 6.64 15.54
C PRO A 249 -25.70 6.64 16.81
#